data_AF-A0A821KZC3-F1
#
_entry.id   AF-A0A821KZC3-F1
#
_cell.length_a   1.000
_cell.length_b   1.000
_cell.length_c   1.000
_cell.angle_alpha   90.00
_cell.angle_beta   90.00
_cell.angle_gamma   90.00
#
_symmetry.space_group_name_H-M   'P 1'
#
loop_
_entity.id
_entity.type
_entity.pdbx_description
1 polymer ?
#
loop_
_entity_poly.entity_id
_entity_poly.type
_entity_poly.pdbx_seq_one_letter_code
_entity_poly.pdbx_strand_id
1 'polypeptide(L)'
;MCGPHLHDKKRKHTTKTKSNTWIPKYNETFHFLLGNEEEPDCYELNIAVKDYSFMREDRIIGLNVIKLTQVCEHGSWSSWIPLGSRINFDDT
;
A
#
# COMPACT_ATOMS: atom_id res chain seq x y z
N MET A 1 -3.24 -1.25 -12.38
CA MET A 1 -4.70 -1.16 -12.50
C MET A 1 -5.31 -1.15 -11.11
N CYS A 2 -6.08 -0.10 -10.78
CA CYS A 2 -6.97 -0.12 -9.64
C CYS A 2 -8.11 -1.09 -9.98
N GLY A 3 -8.49 -2.00 -9.07
CA GLY A 3 -9.59 -2.97 -9.29
C GLY A 3 -10.88 -2.34 -9.85
N PRO A 4 -11.77 -3.14 -10.46
CA PRO A 4 -12.72 -2.74 -11.51
C PRO A 4 -13.75 -1.65 -11.15
N HIS A 5 -13.83 -1.19 -9.89
CA HIS A 5 -14.78 -0.16 -9.43
C HIS A 5 -14.13 0.98 -8.64
N LEU A 6 -12.83 1.25 -8.83
CA LEU A 6 -12.07 2.24 -8.05
C LEU A 6 -11.96 3.63 -8.69
N HIS A 7 -12.76 3.93 -9.72
CA HIS A 7 -12.69 5.18 -10.51
C HIS A 7 -12.82 6.46 -9.67
N ASP A 8 -13.52 6.46 -8.53
CA ASP A 8 -13.81 7.70 -7.77
C ASP A 8 -13.44 7.70 -6.27
N LYS A 9 -12.92 6.60 -5.70
CA LYS A 9 -12.64 6.53 -4.25
C LYS A 9 -11.28 5.93 -3.94
N LYS A 10 -10.20 6.70 -4.12
CA LYS A 10 -8.88 6.41 -3.56
C LYS A 10 -8.94 6.43 -2.04
N ARG A 11 -9.09 5.27 -1.40
CA ARG A 11 -8.91 5.10 0.06
C ARG A 11 -7.43 4.97 0.36
N LYS A 12 -6.71 6.08 0.21
CA LYS A 12 -5.29 6.17 0.54
C LYS A 12 -5.15 6.54 2.01
N HIS A 13 -4.49 5.69 2.77
CA HIS A 13 -4.03 6.01 4.12
C HIS A 13 -2.53 6.28 4.10
N THR A 14 -2.07 7.16 5.00
CA THR A 14 -0.66 7.51 5.14
C THR A 14 -0.31 7.43 6.62
N THR A 15 0.83 6.80 6.93
CA THR A 15 1.37 6.76 8.29
C THR A 15 1.95 8.10 8.71
N LYS A 16 2.20 8.28 10.02
CA LYS A 16 3.00 9.41 10.48
C LYS A 16 4.46 9.28 9.99
N THR A 17 5.07 10.40 9.62
CA THR A 17 6.49 10.46 9.28
C THR A 17 7.36 10.12 10.50
N LYS A 18 8.43 9.35 10.28
CA LYS A 18 9.44 9.03 11.30
C LYS A 18 10.77 9.63 10.87
N SER A 19 11.24 10.65 11.58
CA SER A 19 12.48 11.37 11.27
C SER A 19 13.71 10.66 11.83
N ASN A 20 14.87 10.87 11.19
CA ASN A 20 16.19 10.44 11.67
C ASN A 20 16.34 8.92 11.93
N THR A 21 15.69 8.08 11.12
CA THR A 21 15.83 6.63 11.24
C THR A 21 15.77 5.94 9.87
N TRP A 22 16.66 4.97 9.66
CA TRP A 22 16.64 4.06 8.51
C TRP A 22 15.75 2.83 8.74
N ILE A 23 15.30 2.61 9.98
CA ILE A 23 14.50 1.45 10.39
C ILE A 23 13.25 1.96 11.12
N PRO A 24 12.31 2.62 10.41
CA PRO A 24 11.11 3.16 11.02
C PRO A 24 10.20 2.02 11.51
N LYS A 25 9.69 2.17 12.74
CA LYS A 25 8.61 1.33 13.28
C LYS A 25 7.34 2.19 13.36
N TYR A 26 6.35 1.87 12.53
CA TYR A 26 5.10 2.62 12.47
C TYR A 26 4.10 2.13 13.53
N ASN A 27 3.84 0.81 13.58
CA ASN A 27 2.85 0.20 14.46
C ASN A 27 1.47 0.89 14.38
N GLU A 28 1.06 1.26 13.18
CA GLU A 28 -0.22 1.88 12.89
C GLU A 28 -1.16 0.85 12.24
N THR A 29 -2.44 0.89 12.59
CA THR A 29 -3.48 0.03 12.02
C THR A 29 -4.41 0.85 11.14
N PHE A 30 -4.67 0.38 9.93
CA PHE A 30 -5.62 0.98 9.00
C PHE A 30 -6.73 -0.01 8.68
N HIS A 31 -7.95 0.51 8.54
CA HIS A 31 -9.12 -0.29 8.19
C HIS A 31 -9.62 0.11 6.80
N PHE A 32 -9.70 -0.88 5.91
CA PHE A 32 -10.25 -0.71 4.57
C PHE A 32 -11.58 -1.49 4.49
N LEU A 33 -12.70 -0.79 4.27
CA LEU A 33 -14.00 -1.47 4.07
C LEU A 33 -14.11 -1.97 2.63
N LEU A 34 -14.12 -3.28 2.39
CA LEU A 34 -14.35 -3.80 1.04
C LEU A 34 -15.85 -3.72 0.69
N GLY A 35 -16.16 -3.53 -0.58
CA GLY A 35 -17.54 -3.63 -1.06
C GLY A 35 -18.02 -5.07 -1.01
N ASN A 36 -19.33 -5.28 -0.93
CA ASN A 36 -19.91 -6.64 -0.93
C ASN A 36 -20.21 -7.17 -2.34
N GLU A 37 -19.80 -6.43 -3.38
CA GLU A 37 -20.12 -6.73 -4.78
C GLU A 37 -19.05 -7.59 -5.45
N GLU A 38 -17.81 -7.51 -4.97
CA GLU A 38 -16.65 -8.20 -5.54
C GLU A 38 -16.00 -9.08 -4.48
N GLU A 39 -15.44 -10.21 -4.92
CA GLU A 39 -14.67 -11.07 -4.03
C GLU A 39 -13.39 -10.35 -3.56
N PRO A 40 -12.90 -10.61 -2.33
CA PRO A 40 -11.64 -10.08 -1.84
C PRO A 40 -10.47 -10.27 -2.80
N ASP A 41 -10.53 -11.34 -3.59
CA ASP A 41 -9.52 -11.75 -4.57
C ASP A 41 -9.34 -10.73 -5.70
N CYS A 42 -10.34 -9.90 -5.97
CA CYS A 42 -10.29 -8.80 -6.93
C CYS A 42 -9.51 -7.56 -6.44
N TYR A 43 -9.02 -7.58 -5.19
CA TYR A 43 -8.38 -6.43 -4.56
C TYR A 43 -6.89 -6.63 -4.30
N GLU A 44 -6.15 -5.53 -4.46
CA GLU A 44 -4.72 -5.45 -4.18
C GLU A 44 -4.41 -4.28 -3.24
N LEU A 45 -3.64 -4.55 -2.18
CA LEU A 45 -3.11 -3.55 -1.29
C LEU A 45 -1.77 -3.04 -1.83
N ASN A 46 -1.76 -1.77 -2.25
CA ASN A 46 -0.56 -1.09 -2.70
C ASN A 46 0.11 -0.36 -1.54
N ILE A 47 1.38 -0.66 -1.30
CA ILE A 47 2.21 -0.05 -0.26
C ILE A 47 3.30 0.77 -0.93
N ALA A 48 3.45 2.03 -0.51
CA ALA A 48 4.52 2.91 -0.97
C ALA A 48 5.28 3.48 0.21
N VAL A 49 6.60 3.26 0.22
CA VAL A 49 7.51 3.86 1.20
C VAL A 49 8.16 5.07 0.54
N LYS A 50 8.07 6.22 1.20
CA LYS A 50 8.61 7.47 0.69
C LYS A 50 9.51 8.15 1.71
N ASP A 51 10.55 8.80 1.21
CA ASP A 51 11.37 9.74 1.94
C ASP A 51 10.65 11.09 1.94
N TYR A 52 10.26 11.54 3.13
CA TYR A 52 9.51 12.79 3.29
C TYR A 52 10.44 13.99 3.15
N SER A 53 10.05 14.94 2.31
CA SER A 53 10.76 16.21 2.18
C SER A 53 9.82 17.37 2.40
N PHE A 54 10.20 18.30 3.28
CA PHE A 54 9.41 19.50 3.49
C PHE A 54 9.42 20.45 2.27
N MET A 55 10.53 20.47 1.51
CA MET A 55 10.72 21.42 0.40
C MET A 55 10.55 20.82 -0.99
N ARG A 56 10.31 19.51 -1.09
CA ARG A 56 10.26 18.78 -2.35
C ARG A 56 9.13 17.76 -2.31
N GLU A 57 8.81 17.20 -3.47
CA GLU A 57 7.93 16.05 -3.52
C GLU A 57 8.59 14.85 -2.81
N ASP A 58 7.77 14.09 -2.07
CA ASP A 58 8.18 12.87 -1.39
C ASP A 58 8.78 11.87 -2.38
N ARG A 59 10.06 11.53 -2.16
CA ARG A 59 10.76 10.59 -3.02
C ARG A 59 10.33 9.18 -2.70
N ILE A 60 9.83 8.43 -3.68
CA ILE A 60 9.55 7.00 -3.51
C ILE A 60 10.87 6.25 -3.28
N ILE A 61 10.98 5.60 -2.13
CA ILE A 61 12.08 4.68 -1.76
C ILE A 61 11.80 3.30 -2.36
N GLY A 62 10.55 2.85 -2.28
CA GLY A 62 10.14 1.56 -2.83
C GLY A 62 8.63 1.34 -2.76
N LEU A 63 8.18 0.35 -3.54
CA LEU A 63 6.77 -0.02 -3.67
C LEU A 63 6.60 -1.50 -3.40
N ASN A 64 5.42 -1.89 -2.96
CA ASN A 64 5.01 -3.29 -2.94
C ASN A 64 3.50 -3.41 -3.18
N VAL A 65 3.07 -4.57 -3.69
CA VAL A 65 1.67 -4.89 -3.93
C VAL A 65 1.38 -6.25 -3.32
N ILE A 66 0.35 -6.31 -2.49
CA ILE A 66 -0.13 -7.54 -1.85
C ILE A 66 -1.52 -7.85 -2.39
N LYS A 67 -1.72 -9.03 -2.94
CA LYS A 67 -3.05 -9.48 -3.37
C LYS A 67 -3.82 -9.97 -2.14
N LEU A 68 -5.06 -9.54 -1.97
CA LEU A 68 -5.86 -9.95 -0.81
C LEU A 68 -6.22 -11.45 -0.83
N THR A 69 -6.14 -12.10 -2.00
CA THR A 69 -6.21 -13.57 -2.13
C THR A 69 -5.34 -14.28 -1.10
N GLN A 70 -4.10 -13.81 -0.91
CA GLN A 70 -3.10 -14.39 0.01
C GLN A 70 -3.52 -14.27 1.48
N VAL A 71 -4.33 -13.27 1.80
CA VAL A 71 -4.83 -13.03 3.15
C VAL A 71 -6.08 -13.88 3.42
N CYS A 72 -6.95 -14.00 2.42
CA CYS A 72 -8.21 -14.75 2.51
C CYS A 72 -7.99 -16.25 2.72
N GLU A 73 -6.96 -16.84 2.13
CA GLU A 73 -6.62 -18.26 2.32
C GLU A 73 -6.25 -18.62 3.76
N HIS A 74 -5.66 -17.69 4.52
CA HIS A 74 -5.09 -17.95 5.85
C HIS A 74 -5.79 -17.19 6.99
N GLY A 75 -6.76 -16.33 6.68
CA GLY A 75 -7.49 -15.49 7.63
C GLY A 75 -6.68 -14.33 8.23
N SER A 76 -5.38 -14.51 8.39
CA SER A 76 -4.41 -13.46 8.74
C SER A 76 -3.08 -13.70 8.03
N TRP A 77 -2.39 -12.62 7.66
CA TRP A 77 -1.13 -12.70 6.95
C TRP A 77 -0.11 -11.75 7.57
N SER A 78 1.09 -12.28 7.85
CA SER A 78 2.22 -11.54 8.41
C SER A 78 3.50 -12.08 7.77
N SER A 79 4.20 -11.22 7.03
CA SER A 79 5.43 -11.60 6.34
C SER A 79 6.36 -10.40 6.14
N TRP A 80 7.65 -10.67 5.98
CA TRP A 80 8.62 -9.69 5.53
C TRP A 80 8.58 -9.61 4.01
N ILE A 81 8.30 -8.42 3.49
CA ILE A 81 8.14 -8.22 2.06
C ILE A 81 9.22 -7.24 1.58
N PRO A 82 10.08 -7.64 0.62
CA PRO A 82 11.06 -6.72 0.05
C PRO A 82 10.34 -5.61 -0.72
N LEU A 83 10.83 -4.38 -0.58
CA LEU A 83 10.36 -3.27 -1.40
C LEU A 83 10.92 -3.42 -2.81
N GLY A 84 10.04 -3.44 -3.80
CA GLY A 84 10.44 -3.42 -5.21
C GLY A 84 11.03 -2.06 -5.58
N SER A 85 12.10 -2.09 -6.39
CA SER A 85 12.67 -0.90 -7.01
C SER A 85 11.73 -0.43 -8.12
N ARG A 86 11.08 0.73 -7.93
CA ARG A 86 10.30 1.48 -8.93
C ARG A 86 9.74 0.63 -10.08
N ILE A 87 8.57 0.04 -9.87
CA ILE A 87 7.71 -0.26 -11.01
C ILE A 87 7.20 1.12 -11.46
N ASN A 88 7.54 1.55 -12.67
CA ASN A 88 6.84 2.66 -13.31
C ASN A 88 5.36 2.28 -13.24
N PHE A 89 4.61 3.01 -12.41
CA PHE A 89 3.17 3.07 -12.62
C PHE A 89 3.08 3.87 -13.91
N ASP A 90 2.99 3.18 -15.05
CA ASP A 90 2.65 3.84 -16.30
C ASP A 90 1.33 4.58 -16.04
N ASP A 91 1.42 5.91 -16.13
CA ASP A 91 0.26 6.76 -16.35
C ASP A 91 -0.38 6.28 -17.66
N THR A 92 -1.49 5.58 -17.57
CA THR A 92 -2.42 5.36 -18.69
C THR A 92 -3.84 5.36 -18.16
#